data_AF-A0A8R1XSQ2-F1
#
_entry.id   AF-A0A8R1XSQ2-F1
#
_cell.length_a   1.000
_cell.length_b   1.000
_cell.length_c   1.000
_cell.angle_alpha   90.00
_cell.angle_beta   90.00
_cell.angle_gamma   90.00
#
_symmetry.space_group_name_H-M   'P 1'
#
loop_
_entity.id
_entity.type
_entity.pdbx_description
1 polymer ?
#
loop_
_entity_poly.entity_id
_entity_poly.type
_entity_poly.pdbx_seq_one_letter_code
_entity_poly.pdbx_strand_id
1 'polypeptide(L)'
;MSFAGVGTRGYGDFTGLGNFNNFESTGDHQQSAHMTMDEGATPQPLSANGRRSGNSNYSLQQEIIWIKQDSAQIRNAVVLLEKEKDNLRQAVRKLKLENARVKQKIKRMQETINGLTGISTETDNLKVGATEADLDYDDIGRDFILVGGAQDPLSLRFEVSIRDERGIEHKSAERYYWYKMAEHFGDSETMAKILDAPSTIKAEEAMKDIKDFDEAKWNEVKMNVWETGQRLKLEQTRWIANLLVYTGKTYIAVASQDKVFGTGWRKNRDEANKPIFWDGENQGGKALMRLRQQIKETHTWSGPYEEQEIEKRFNELKKYVWRRLDPARRMGMFRGRVRGYGRRGGYGGRGYGAPSAGFPQTVRH
;
A
#
# COMPACT_ATOMS: atom_id res chain seq x y z
N MET A 1 24.93 -21.38 -46.08
CA MET A 1 26.30 -21.69 -45.62
C MET A 1 26.62 -20.83 -44.40
N SER A 2 27.11 -21.48 -43.35
CA SER A 2 27.92 -20.98 -42.23
C SER A 2 27.49 -19.77 -41.37
N PHE A 3 27.19 -20.09 -40.11
CA PHE A 3 27.64 -19.50 -38.84
C PHE A 3 28.43 -18.18 -38.86
N ALA A 4 28.03 -17.25 -37.99
CA ALA A 4 28.84 -16.75 -36.89
C ALA A 4 27.98 -15.90 -35.93
N GLY A 5 28.01 -16.23 -34.63
CA GLY A 5 27.34 -15.46 -33.60
C GLY A 5 27.97 -14.08 -33.42
N VAL A 6 27.13 -13.07 -33.18
CA VAL A 6 27.57 -11.75 -32.74
C VAL A 6 26.92 -11.50 -31.38
N GLY A 7 27.80 -11.35 -30.40
CA GLY A 7 27.50 -11.39 -28.99
C GLY A 7 26.58 -10.28 -28.49
N THR A 8 25.68 -10.69 -27.61
CA THR A 8 25.04 -9.85 -26.61
C THR A 8 26.13 -9.26 -25.70
N ARG A 9 26.52 -8.01 -25.95
CA ARG A 9 27.28 -7.20 -24.98
C ARG A 9 26.40 -7.00 -23.75
N GLY A 10 26.65 -7.80 -22.72
CA GLY A 10 26.15 -7.57 -21.38
C GLY A 10 26.57 -6.18 -20.90
N TYR A 11 25.60 -5.41 -20.42
CA TYR A 11 25.85 -4.19 -19.69
C TYR A 11 26.69 -4.52 -18.46
N GLY A 12 27.86 -3.89 -18.39
CA GLY A 12 28.95 -4.24 -17.48
C GLY A 12 28.54 -4.25 -16.01
N ASP A 13 29.02 -5.30 -15.35
CA ASP A 13 29.11 -5.40 -13.90
C ASP A 13 29.91 -4.21 -13.35
N PHE A 14 29.22 -3.31 -12.65
CA PHE A 14 29.83 -2.29 -11.79
C PHE A 14 30.31 -2.90 -10.46
N THR A 15 30.90 -4.09 -10.48
CA THR A 15 31.56 -4.71 -9.31
C THR A 15 33.01 -4.22 -9.14
N GLY A 16 33.46 -3.26 -9.96
CA GLY A 16 34.79 -2.66 -9.89
C GLY A 16 34.98 -1.55 -8.85
N LEU A 17 33.94 -1.13 -8.12
CA LEU A 17 34.15 -0.30 -6.93
C LEU A 17 34.53 -1.23 -5.79
N GLY A 18 35.86 -1.37 -5.63
CA GLY A 18 36.52 -2.21 -4.65
C GLY A 18 35.86 -2.16 -3.29
N ASN A 19 35.79 -3.34 -2.69
CA ASN A 19 35.29 -3.62 -1.36
C ASN A 19 35.93 -2.65 -0.35
N PHE A 20 35.24 -1.55 -0.01
CA PHE A 20 35.71 -0.54 0.96
C PHE A 20 35.85 -1.09 2.40
N ASN A 21 35.56 -2.37 2.62
CA ASN A 21 35.69 -3.04 3.90
C ASN A 21 37.08 -3.62 4.20
N ASN A 22 38.03 -3.58 3.24
CA ASN A 22 39.39 -4.13 3.45
C ASN A 22 40.45 -3.08 3.76
N PHE A 23 40.13 -2.07 4.57
CA PHE A 23 41.16 -1.29 5.26
C PHE A 23 41.38 -1.87 6.68
N GLU A 24 41.88 -3.10 6.74
CA GLU A 24 42.55 -3.60 7.93
C GLU A 24 43.95 -2.99 8.00
N SER A 25 44.21 -2.16 9.00
CA SER A 25 45.50 -2.16 9.72
C SER A 25 45.37 -1.37 11.01
N THR A 26 45.31 -2.11 12.12
CA THR A 26 46.03 -1.86 13.38
C THR A 26 46.32 -0.39 13.76
N GLY A 27 45.55 0.12 14.72
CA GLY A 27 45.89 1.32 15.47
C GLY A 27 44.97 1.44 16.68
N ASP A 28 45.55 1.23 17.86
CA ASP A 28 44.90 1.10 19.16
C ASP A 28 43.85 2.16 19.51
N HIS A 29 42.93 1.70 20.34
CA HIS A 29 41.93 2.43 21.10
C HIS A 29 42.37 3.82 21.59
N GLN A 30 41.59 4.84 21.24
CA GLN A 30 41.15 5.87 22.19
C GLN A 30 39.82 6.46 21.70
N GLN A 31 38.74 6.12 22.40
CA GLN A 31 37.44 6.77 22.28
C GLN A 31 37.57 8.21 22.81
N SER A 32 37.83 9.18 21.93
CA SER A 32 37.79 10.60 22.30
C SER A 32 36.35 11.11 22.25
N ALA A 33 35.93 11.68 23.38
CA ALA A 33 34.58 12.15 23.66
C ALA A 33 34.01 13.13 22.62
N HIS A 34 32.71 12.99 22.42
CA HIS A 34 31.83 13.80 21.58
C HIS A 34 32.00 15.31 21.82
N MET A 35 32.77 16.00 20.98
CA MET A 35 32.76 17.46 20.92
C MET A 35 31.62 17.94 20.01
N THR A 36 30.64 18.60 20.62
CA THR A 36 29.58 19.35 19.94
C THR A 36 30.18 20.46 19.10
N MET A 37 29.96 20.41 17.79
CA MET A 37 30.35 21.49 16.87
C MET A 37 29.47 22.72 17.09
N ASP A 38 30.10 23.88 17.21
CA ASP A 38 29.47 25.19 17.11
C ASP A 38 29.27 25.51 15.62
N GLU A 39 28.02 25.64 15.16
CA GLU A 39 27.59 25.81 13.76
C GLU A 39 28.08 27.13 13.10
N GLY A 40 29.00 27.87 13.71
CA GLY A 40 29.46 29.18 13.24
C GLY A 40 30.87 29.25 12.65
N ALA A 41 31.68 28.19 12.72
CA ALA A 41 33.08 28.27 12.31
C ALA A 41 33.24 28.18 10.78
N THR A 42 32.98 29.29 10.09
CA THR A 42 33.45 29.50 8.72
C THR A 42 34.99 29.46 8.74
N PRO A 43 35.65 28.65 7.89
CA PRO A 43 37.11 28.55 7.90
C PRO A 43 37.71 29.90 7.51
N GLN A 44 38.41 30.54 8.46
CA GLN A 44 39.07 31.82 8.21
C GLN A 44 40.19 31.66 7.17
N PRO A 45 40.29 32.59 6.20
CA PRO A 45 41.35 32.55 5.19
C PRO A 45 42.71 32.87 5.81
N LEU A 46 43.72 32.16 5.32
CA LEU A 46 45.14 32.21 5.71
C LEU A 46 45.68 33.65 5.71
N SER A 47 45.64 34.31 6.87
CA SER A 47 46.28 35.61 7.07
C SER A 47 47.80 35.43 7.25
N ALA A 48 48.53 35.97 6.28
CA ALA A 48 49.98 36.01 6.23
C ALA A 48 50.53 36.97 7.30
N ASN A 49 51.02 36.44 8.42
CA ASN A 49 52.19 36.92 9.16
C ASN A 49 52.31 36.18 10.49
N GLY A 50 53.33 35.33 10.61
CA GLY A 50 53.63 34.66 11.86
C GLY A 50 54.36 33.36 11.59
N ARG A 51 55.69 33.43 11.55
CA ARG A 51 56.58 32.27 11.55
C ARG A 51 56.38 31.50 12.86
N ARG A 52 55.33 30.68 12.96
CA ARG A 52 55.18 29.72 14.05
C ARG A 52 55.99 28.49 13.67
N SER A 53 57.26 28.48 14.10
CA SER A 53 58.10 27.29 14.15
C SER A 53 57.60 26.34 15.25
N GLY A 54 56.32 25.96 15.20
CA GLY A 54 55.64 25.16 16.19
C GLY A 54 54.84 24.06 15.50
N ASN A 55 55.38 22.85 15.55
CA ASN A 55 54.72 21.57 15.26
C ASN A 55 53.69 21.60 14.13
N SER A 56 54.15 21.78 12.89
CA SER A 56 53.37 21.48 11.67
C SER A 56 52.70 20.10 11.74
N ASN A 57 53.38 19.12 12.33
CA ASN A 57 52.86 17.77 12.55
C ASN A 57 51.59 17.74 13.41
N TYR A 58 51.46 18.59 14.44
CA TYR A 58 50.26 18.60 15.29
C TYR A 58 49.04 19.17 14.54
N SER A 59 49.26 20.20 13.71
CA SER A 59 48.21 20.74 12.82
C SER A 59 47.73 19.68 11.83
N LEU A 60 48.65 19.01 11.15
CA LEU A 60 48.32 17.95 10.19
C LEU A 60 47.61 16.76 10.86
N GLN A 61 48.00 16.39 12.09
CA GLN A 61 47.31 15.35 12.85
C GLN A 61 45.86 15.72 13.16
N GLN A 62 45.58 16.97 13.56
CA GLN A 62 44.21 17.44 13.76
C GLN A 62 43.40 17.42 12.46
N GLU A 63 43.98 17.92 11.35
CA GLU A 63 43.33 17.87 10.03
C GLU A 63 42.98 16.43 9.61
N ILE A 64 43.86 15.46 9.86
CA ILE A 64 43.57 14.04 9.60
C ILE A 64 42.38 13.53 10.42
N ILE A 65 42.26 13.91 11.69
CA ILE A 65 41.13 13.52 12.55
C ILE A 65 39.83 14.09 11.99
N TRP A 66 39.79 15.37 11.61
CA TRP A 66 38.63 16.01 11.01
C TRP A 66 38.24 15.35 9.68
N ILE A 67 39.20 15.11 8.79
CA ILE A 67 38.96 14.44 7.51
C ILE A 67 38.42 13.02 7.72
N LYS A 68 38.90 12.29 8.74
CA LYS A 68 38.36 10.97 9.08
C LYS A 68 36.90 11.04 9.55
N GLN A 69 36.54 12.06 10.33
CA GLN A 69 35.17 12.29 10.77
C GLN A 69 34.25 12.65 9.60
N ASP A 70 34.65 13.59 8.74
CA ASP A 70 33.89 13.97 7.54
C ASP A 70 33.75 12.79 6.58
N SER A 71 34.81 12.01 6.41
CA SER A 71 34.78 10.77 5.63
C SER A 71 33.76 9.76 6.18
N ALA A 72 33.62 9.67 7.51
CA ALA A 72 32.60 8.83 8.14
C ALA A 72 31.17 9.36 7.90
N GLN A 73 30.97 10.68 7.97
CA GLN A 73 29.68 11.30 7.65
C GLN A 73 29.29 11.10 6.19
N ILE A 74 30.23 11.27 5.26
CA ILE A 74 30.04 11.02 3.82
C ILE A 74 29.63 9.56 3.59
N ARG A 75 30.29 8.59 4.23
CA ARG A 75 29.90 7.17 4.13
C ARG A 75 28.45 6.93 4.58
N ASN A 76 28.05 7.51 5.70
CA ASN A 76 26.67 7.40 6.20
C ASN A 76 25.66 8.02 5.23
N ALA A 77 25.97 9.20 4.67
CA ALA A 77 25.12 9.87 3.69
C ALA A 77 24.95 9.02 2.41
N VAL A 78 26.03 8.40 1.91
CA VAL A 78 25.98 7.50 0.75
C VAL A 78 25.05 6.31 1.01
N VAL A 79 25.14 5.66 2.17
CA VAL A 79 24.26 4.54 2.54
C VAL A 79 22.78 4.97 2.59
N LEU A 80 22.48 6.17 3.08
CA LEU A 80 21.11 6.70 3.07
C LEU A 80 20.60 6.95 1.65
N LEU A 81 21.42 7.57 0.79
CA LEU A 81 21.07 7.79 -0.61
C LEU A 81 20.88 6.49 -1.39
N GLU A 82 21.64 5.44 -1.07
CA GLU A 82 21.45 4.11 -1.65
C GLU A 82 20.08 3.50 -1.30
N LYS A 83 19.65 3.62 -0.05
CA LYS A 83 18.31 3.18 0.39
C LYS A 83 17.21 3.96 -0.34
N GLU A 84 17.34 5.28 -0.46
CA GLU A 84 16.37 6.10 -1.19
C GLU A 84 16.31 5.74 -2.68
N LYS A 85 17.46 5.51 -3.31
CA LYS A 85 17.55 5.03 -4.70
C LYS A 85 16.81 3.71 -4.88
N ASP A 86 16.95 2.75 -3.96
CA ASP A 86 16.26 1.47 -4.04
C ASP A 86 14.75 1.61 -3.82
N ASN A 87 14.32 2.48 -2.91
CA ASN A 87 12.91 2.84 -2.74
C ASN A 87 12.31 3.42 -4.03
N LEU A 88 13.02 4.36 -4.69
CA LEU A 88 12.61 4.93 -5.97
C LEU A 88 12.54 3.87 -7.08
N ARG A 89 13.52 2.95 -7.14
CA ARG A 89 13.51 1.84 -8.10
C ARG A 89 12.29 0.95 -7.91
N GLN A 90 11.92 0.61 -6.67
CA GLN A 90 10.73 -0.18 -6.36
C GLN A 90 9.45 0.56 -6.79
N ALA A 91 9.35 1.87 -6.49
CA ALA A 91 8.22 2.70 -6.90
C ALA A 91 8.05 2.75 -8.44
N VAL A 92 9.15 2.93 -9.17
CA VAL A 92 9.14 2.94 -10.65
C VAL A 92 8.70 1.57 -11.21
N ARG A 93 9.17 0.45 -10.63
CA ARG A 93 8.72 -0.89 -11.05
C ARG A 93 7.21 -1.06 -10.85
N LYS A 94 6.68 -0.61 -9.71
CA LYS A 94 5.23 -0.65 -9.42
C LYS A 94 4.43 0.15 -10.45
N LEU A 95 4.85 1.39 -10.74
CA LEU A 95 4.19 2.24 -11.74
C LEU A 95 4.24 1.63 -13.16
N LYS A 96 5.29 0.89 -13.50
CA LYS A 96 5.38 0.18 -14.79
C LYS A 96 4.37 -0.97 -14.87
N LEU A 97 4.22 -1.76 -13.80
CA LEU A 97 3.23 -2.83 -13.73
C LEU A 97 1.80 -2.27 -13.83
N GLU A 98 1.53 -1.17 -13.11
CA GLU A 98 0.23 -0.50 -13.15
C GLU A 98 -0.07 0.08 -14.55
N ASN A 99 0.91 0.72 -15.18
CA ASN A 99 0.76 1.19 -16.56
C ASN A 99 0.52 0.03 -17.55
N ALA A 100 1.15 -1.13 -17.35
CA ALA A 100 0.92 -2.30 -18.18
C ALA A 100 -0.51 -2.84 -18.02
N ARG A 101 -1.01 -2.92 -16.78
CA ARG A 101 -2.40 -3.28 -16.44
C ARG A 101 -3.39 -2.34 -17.10
N VAL A 102 -3.18 -1.02 -16.98
CA VAL A 102 -4.02 0.01 -17.63
C VAL A 102 -4.01 -0.16 -19.16
N LYS A 103 -2.85 -0.39 -19.78
CA LYS A 103 -2.75 -0.64 -21.23
C LYS A 103 -3.49 -1.89 -21.68
N GLN A 104 -3.36 -3.01 -20.94
CA GLN A 104 -4.12 -4.23 -21.23
C GLN A 104 -5.62 -4.00 -21.12
N LYS A 105 -6.06 -3.22 -20.12
CA LYS A 105 -7.47 -2.85 -19.98
C LYS A 105 -7.97 -1.96 -21.12
N ILE A 106 -7.19 -0.95 -21.52
CA ILE A 106 -7.50 -0.12 -22.69
C ILE A 106 -7.63 -1.00 -23.93
N LYS A 107 -6.74 -1.98 -24.12
CA LYS A 107 -6.81 -2.93 -25.24
C LYS A 107 -8.12 -3.75 -25.22
N ARG A 108 -8.47 -4.37 -24.08
CA ARG A 108 -9.74 -5.11 -23.93
C ARG A 108 -10.96 -4.23 -24.18
N MET A 109 -10.96 -3.00 -23.67
CA MET A 109 -12.05 -2.06 -23.93
C MET A 109 -12.13 -1.71 -25.42
N GLN A 110 -10.98 -1.49 -26.08
CA GLN A 110 -10.94 -1.23 -27.52
C GLN A 110 -11.47 -2.42 -28.32
N GLU A 111 -11.12 -3.66 -27.94
CA GLU A 111 -11.65 -4.89 -28.53
C GLU A 111 -13.17 -4.99 -28.36
N THR A 112 -13.70 -4.70 -27.17
CA THR A 112 -15.16 -4.67 -26.93
C THR A 112 -15.87 -3.58 -27.74
N ILE A 113 -15.26 -2.39 -27.85
CA ILE A 113 -15.80 -1.28 -28.65
C ILE A 113 -15.82 -1.68 -30.13
N ASN A 114 -14.74 -2.26 -30.65
CA ASN A 114 -14.64 -2.71 -32.03
C ASN A 114 -15.69 -3.79 -32.35
N GLY A 115 -15.92 -4.73 -31.43
CA GLY A 115 -16.99 -5.73 -31.57
C GLY A 115 -18.40 -5.12 -31.57
N LEU A 116 -18.64 -4.06 -30.80
CA LEU A 116 -19.92 -3.34 -30.76
C LEU A 116 -20.11 -2.38 -31.95
N THR A 117 -19.04 -1.79 -32.48
CA THR A 117 -19.08 -0.84 -33.61
C THR A 117 -19.01 -1.53 -34.96
N GLY A 118 -18.85 -2.86 -35.00
CA GLY A 118 -18.78 -3.65 -36.23
C GLY A 118 -17.49 -3.47 -37.02
N ILE A 119 -16.45 -2.86 -36.43
CA ILE A 119 -15.13 -2.65 -37.06
C ILE A 119 -14.11 -3.58 -36.41
N SER A 120 -14.24 -4.90 -36.65
CA SER A 120 -13.17 -5.90 -36.82
C SER A 120 -13.59 -7.31 -36.39
N THR A 121 -12.92 -8.26 -37.03
CA THR A 121 -13.05 -9.71 -37.05
C THR A 121 -12.60 -10.41 -35.76
N GLU A 122 -13.19 -11.58 -35.55
CA GLU A 122 -12.84 -12.62 -34.58
C GLU A 122 -13.31 -12.40 -33.13
N THR A 123 -14.43 -13.08 -32.86
CA THR A 123 -15.00 -13.35 -31.55
C THR A 123 -14.01 -14.13 -30.69
N ASP A 124 -13.22 -13.45 -29.86
CA ASP A 124 -12.50 -14.13 -28.80
C ASP A 124 -13.26 -13.96 -27.47
N ASN A 125 -13.98 -15.04 -27.14
CA ASN A 125 -14.44 -15.46 -25.82
C ASN A 125 -14.56 -14.35 -24.76
N LEU A 126 -15.70 -13.66 -24.77
CA LEU A 126 -16.21 -12.93 -23.63
C LEU A 126 -16.25 -13.91 -22.44
N LYS A 127 -15.40 -13.71 -21.42
CA LYS A 127 -15.56 -14.35 -20.10
C LYS A 127 -16.83 -13.79 -19.44
N VAL A 128 -18.00 -14.15 -19.98
CA VAL A 128 -19.28 -14.05 -19.29
C VAL A 128 -19.20 -15.07 -18.16
N GLY A 129 -19.15 -14.60 -16.92
CA GLY A 129 -19.20 -15.48 -15.75
C GLY A 129 -17.98 -15.45 -14.82
N ALA A 130 -17.12 -14.43 -14.89
CA ALA A 130 -16.25 -14.15 -13.74
C ALA A 130 -17.16 -13.92 -12.52
N THR A 131 -16.99 -14.72 -11.47
CA THR A 131 -17.75 -14.52 -10.23
C THR A 131 -17.37 -13.17 -9.66
N GLU A 132 -18.26 -12.53 -8.90
CA GLU A 132 -18.01 -11.18 -8.37
C GLU A 132 -16.70 -11.12 -7.56
N ALA A 133 -16.33 -12.25 -6.94
CA ALA A 133 -15.10 -12.43 -6.19
C ALA A 133 -13.82 -12.46 -7.05
N ASP A 134 -13.93 -12.73 -8.35
CA ASP A 134 -12.82 -12.76 -9.30
C ASP A 134 -12.58 -11.41 -9.97
N LEU A 135 -13.52 -10.46 -9.82
CA LEU A 135 -13.40 -9.12 -10.38
C LEU A 135 -12.46 -8.26 -9.51
N ASP A 136 -11.57 -7.53 -10.18
CA ASP A 136 -10.64 -6.63 -9.51
C ASP A 136 -11.32 -5.27 -9.20
N TYR A 137 -10.76 -4.49 -8.29
CA TYR A 137 -11.21 -3.14 -7.90
C TYR A 137 -11.53 -2.24 -9.10
N ASP A 138 -10.71 -2.30 -10.16
CA ASP A 138 -10.91 -1.52 -11.37
C ASP A 138 -12.10 -1.98 -12.22
N ASP A 139 -12.48 -3.25 -12.13
CA ASP A 139 -13.60 -3.84 -12.89
C ASP A 139 -14.94 -3.60 -12.20
N ILE A 140 -14.91 -3.24 -10.91
CA ILE A 140 -16.07 -2.99 -10.07
C ILE A 140 -16.34 -1.47 -9.90
N GLY A 141 -15.98 -0.66 -10.90
CA GLY A 141 -16.29 0.78 -10.89
C GLY A 141 -15.43 1.63 -9.95
N ARG A 142 -14.31 1.10 -9.45
CA ARG A 142 -13.34 1.81 -8.60
C ARG A 142 -13.93 2.32 -7.27
N ASP A 143 -14.93 1.62 -6.73
CA ASP A 143 -15.51 1.89 -5.42
C ASP A 143 -15.23 0.73 -4.46
N PHE A 144 -14.78 1.02 -3.23
CA PHE A 144 -14.45 -0.02 -2.25
C PHE A 144 -14.84 0.33 -0.80
N ILE A 145 -15.12 -0.69 0.00
CA ILE A 145 -15.27 -0.60 1.45
C ILE A 145 -13.99 -1.10 2.11
N LEU A 146 -13.41 -0.31 3.02
CA LEU A 146 -12.24 -0.70 3.79
C LEU A 146 -12.65 -1.30 5.14
N VAL A 147 -12.72 -2.63 5.19
CA VAL A 147 -13.08 -3.42 6.35
C VAL A 147 -11.93 -3.47 7.36
N GLY A 148 -12.23 -3.19 8.62
CA GLY A 148 -11.29 -3.42 9.73
C GLY A 148 -11.62 -2.66 11.02
N GLY A 149 -10.97 -3.03 12.12
CA GLY A 149 -11.26 -2.48 13.45
C GLY A 149 -12.43 -3.19 14.15
N ALA A 150 -12.62 -2.92 15.44
CA ALA A 150 -13.66 -3.55 16.26
C ALA A 150 -15.05 -2.96 16.03
N GLN A 151 -15.12 -1.73 15.54
CA GLN A 151 -16.35 -0.99 15.24
C GLN A 151 -17.00 -1.37 13.89
N ASP A 152 -16.37 -2.26 13.13
CA ASP A 152 -16.79 -2.61 11.77
C ASP A 152 -17.44 -3.98 11.74
N PRO A 153 -18.76 -4.11 11.51
CA PRO A 153 -19.47 -5.39 11.58
C PRO A 153 -18.94 -6.48 10.65
N LEU A 154 -18.30 -6.11 9.54
CA LEU A 154 -17.72 -7.07 8.59
C LEU A 154 -16.32 -7.53 9.02
N SER A 155 -15.69 -6.84 9.98
CA SER A 155 -14.40 -7.22 10.56
C SER A 155 -14.53 -8.44 11.46
N LEU A 156 -13.49 -9.26 11.51
CA LEU A 156 -13.41 -10.41 12.42
C LEU A 156 -13.47 -9.98 13.90
N ARG A 157 -13.02 -8.73 14.16
CA ARG A 157 -12.94 -8.11 15.50
C ARG A 157 -14.26 -7.61 16.06
N PHE A 158 -15.31 -7.58 15.24
CA PHE A 158 -16.61 -7.14 15.71
C PHE A 158 -17.15 -8.13 16.75
N GLU A 159 -17.46 -7.63 17.94
CA GLU A 159 -17.89 -8.47 19.06
C GLU A 159 -19.36 -8.88 18.87
N VAL A 160 -19.55 -10.18 18.63
CA VAL A 160 -20.83 -10.85 18.53
C VAL A 160 -20.61 -12.32 18.88
N SER A 161 -21.47 -12.87 19.73
CA SER A 161 -21.41 -14.29 20.08
C SER A 161 -21.71 -15.15 18.86
N ILE A 162 -20.78 -16.06 18.53
CA ILE A 162 -20.95 -17.08 17.50
C ILE A 162 -20.70 -18.46 18.11
N ARG A 163 -21.41 -19.48 17.66
CA ARG A 163 -21.22 -20.87 18.06
C ARG A 163 -20.56 -21.66 16.94
N ASP A 164 -19.56 -22.46 17.26
CA ASP A 164 -18.94 -23.35 16.28
C ASP A 164 -19.74 -24.65 16.06
N GLU A 165 -19.22 -25.55 15.22
CA GLU A 165 -19.90 -26.80 14.88
C GLU A 165 -20.06 -27.75 16.08
N ARG A 166 -19.28 -27.54 17.16
CA ARG A 166 -19.34 -28.29 18.42
C ARG A 166 -20.22 -27.61 19.47
N GLY A 167 -20.84 -26.47 19.12
CA GLY A 167 -21.68 -25.68 20.02
C GLY A 167 -20.89 -24.80 21.00
N ILE A 168 -19.57 -24.66 20.84
CA ILE A 168 -18.75 -23.81 21.69
C ILE A 168 -18.99 -22.36 21.30
N GLU A 169 -19.29 -21.51 22.28
CA GLU A 169 -19.57 -20.10 22.08
C GLU A 169 -18.29 -19.25 22.13
N HIS A 170 -18.07 -18.45 21.09
CA HIS A 170 -16.97 -17.52 20.92
C HIS A 170 -17.53 -16.10 20.87
N LYS A 171 -16.98 -15.16 21.67
CA LYS A 171 -17.51 -13.78 21.74
C LYS A 171 -17.25 -12.92 20.50
N SER A 172 -16.48 -13.42 19.53
CA SER A 172 -16.26 -12.82 18.22
C SER A 172 -15.70 -13.87 17.25
N ALA A 173 -15.75 -13.59 15.95
CA ALA A 173 -15.08 -14.40 14.95
C ALA A 173 -13.55 -14.41 15.11
N GLU A 174 -12.98 -13.35 15.70
CA GLU A 174 -11.54 -13.27 15.99
C GLU A 174 -11.15 -14.23 17.12
N ARG A 175 -11.98 -14.37 18.15
CA ARG A 175 -11.74 -15.36 19.22
C ARG A 175 -11.88 -16.78 18.70
N TYR A 176 -12.85 -17.05 17.84
CA TYR A 176 -12.94 -18.33 17.13
C TYR A 176 -11.65 -18.62 16.35
N TYR A 177 -11.14 -17.63 15.62
CA TYR A 177 -9.91 -17.76 14.83
C TYR A 177 -8.70 -18.11 15.72
N TRP A 178 -8.55 -17.48 16.89
CA TRP A 178 -7.47 -17.80 17.83
C TRP A 178 -7.67 -19.15 18.52
N TYR A 179 -8.91 -19.49 18.88
CA TYR A 179 -9.24 -20.80 19.44
C TYR A 179 -8.85 -21.92 18.46
N LYS A 180 -9.20 -21.76 17.18
CA LYS A 180 -8.83 -22.70 16.12
C LYS A 180 -7.33 -22.72 15.82
N MET A 181 -6.64 -21.61 16.04
CA MET A 181 -5.18 -21.58 15.97
C MET A 181 -4.55 -22.41 17.08
N ALA A 182 -4.99 -22.23 18.33
CA ALA A 182 -4.53 -23.05 19.46
C ALA A 182 -4.89 -24.54 19.28
N GLU A 183 -6.09 -24.83 18.76
CA GLU A 183 -6.52 -26.18 18.39
C GLU A 183 -5.59 -26.82 17.35
N HIS A 184 -5.17 -26.07 16.32
CA HIS A 184 -4.29 -26.57 15.27
C HIS A 184 -2.91 -27.01 15.80
N PHE A 185 -2.42 -26.35 16.85
CA PHE A 185 -1.15 -26.70 17.52
C PHE A 185 -1.35 -27.65 18.71
N GLY A 186 -2.57 -28.10 19.00
CA GLY A 186 -2.86 -29.02 20.10
C GLY A 186 -2.77 -28.39 21.50
N ASP A 187 -2.77 -27.06 21.60
CA ASP A 187 -2.62 -26.34 22.87
C ASP A 187 -3.98 -26.12 23.57
N SER A 188 -4.47 -27.17 24.21
CA SER A 188 -5.75 -27.15 24.95
C SER A 188 -5.77 -26.13 26.10
N GLU A 189 -4.62 -25.79 26.68
CA GLU A 189 -4.53 -24.82 27.77
C GLU A 189 -4.83 -23.41 27.25
N THR A 190 -4.22 -23.03 26.13
CA THR A 190 -4.45 -21.74 25.50
C THR A 190 -5.85 -21.64 24.89
N MET A 191 -6.39 -22.75 24.36
CA MET A 191 -7.81 -22.83 23.94
C MET A 191 -8.76 -22.42 25.08
N ALA A 192 -8.58 -22.98 26.28
CA ALA A 192 -9.40 -22.64 27.45
C ALA A 192 -9.23 -21.16 27.85
N LYS A 193 -7.98 -20.66 27.88
CA LYS A 193 -7.70 -19.24 28.19
C LYS A 193 -8.40 -18.28 27.23
N ILE A 194 -8.45 -18.60 25.93
CA ILE A 194 -9.11 -17.76 24.91
C ILE A 194 -10.64 -17.72 25.13
N LEU A 195 -11.26 -18.86 25.46
CA LEU A 195 -12.69 -18.95 25.74
C LEU A 195 -13.07 -18.17 27.01
N ASP A 196 -12.32 -18.37 28.09
CA ASP A 196 -12.59 -17.77 29.40
C ASP A 196 -12.18 -16.28 29.48
N ALA A 197 -11.42 -15.78 28.51
CA ALA A 197 -10.94 -14.40 28.51
C ALA A 197 -12.10 -13.38 28.64
N PRO A 198 -12.03 -12.43 29.59
CA PRO A 198 -13.09 -11.45 29.77
C PRO A 198 -13.14 -10.44 28.61
N SER A 199 -11.99 -10.05 28.08
CA SER A 199 -11.86 -9.04 27.02
C SER A 199 -11.05 -9.55 25.83
N THR A 200 -11.22 -8.91 24.68
CA THR A 200 -10.51 -9.27 23.45
C THR A 200 -9.00 -9.05 23.61
N ILE A 201 -8.59 -8.07 24.42
CA ILE A 201 -7.17 -7.85 24.80
C ILE A 201 -6.60 -9.07 25.55
N LYS A 202 -7.34 -9.61 26.54
CA LYS A 202 -6.89 -10.80 27.28
C LYS A 202 -6.84 -12.06 26.42
N ALA A 203 -7.78 -12.20 25.49
CA ALA A 203 -7.73 -13.29 24.51
C ALA A 203 -6.53 -13.14 23.55
N GLU A 204 -6.16 -11.91 23.16
CA GLU A 204 -4.99 -11.63 22.34
C GLU A 204 -3.67 -11.93 23.08
N GLU A 205 -3.60 -11.61 24.38
CA GLU A 205 -2.48 -12.00 25.25
C GLU A 205 -2.34 -13.53 25.28
N ALA A 206 -3.43 -14.26 25.55
CA ALA A 206 -3.41 -15.71 25.60
C ALA A 206 -2.97 -16.35 24.27
N MET A 207 -3.45 -15.84 23.14
CA MET A 207 -3.02 -16.31 21.82
C MET A 207 -1.49 -16.23 21.62
N LYS A 208 -0.82 -15.24 22.19
CA LYS A 208 0.64 -15.07 22.02
C LYS A 208 1.43 -16.18 22.73
N ASP A 209 0.79 -16.87 23.67
CA ASP A 209 1.36 -17.97 24.44
C ASP A 209 1.05 -19.36 23.85
N ILE A 210 0.50 -19.44 22.62
CA ILE A 210 0.25 -20.74 21.95
C ILE A 210 1.57 -21.51 21.82
N LYS A 211 1.61 -22.70 22.41
CA LYS A 211 2.77 -23.60 22.38
C LYS A 211 3.03 -24.10 20.96
N ASP A 212 4.31 -24.29 20.65
CA ASP A 212 4.79 -24.85 19.37
C ASP A 212 4.24 -24.13 18.12
N PHE A 213 3.93 -22.84 18.25
CA PHE A 213 3.44 -22.03 17.13
C PHE A 213 4.46 -21.97 15.99
N ASP A 214 4.03 -22.42 14.82
CA ASP A 214 4.79 -22.40 13.57
C ASP A 214 4.02 -21.58 12.52
N GLU A 215 4.54 -20.40 12.20
CA GLU A 215 3.90 -19.48 11.27
C GLU A 215 3.73 -20.09 9.87
N ALA A 216 4.66 -20.93 9.41
CA ALA A 216 4.57 -21.57 8.10
C ALA A 216 3.40 -22.54 8.05
N LYS A 217 3.26 -23.40 9.06
CA LYS A 217 2.12 -24.32 9.19
C LYS A 217 0.80 -23.58 9.33
N TRP A 218 0.77 -22.51 10.14
CA TRP A 218 -0.46 -21.72 10.29
C TRP A 218 -0.87 -21.04 8.98
N ASN A 219 0.09 -20.55 8.19
CA ASN A 219 -0.17 -19.91 6.90
C ASN A 219 -0.89 -20.84 5.90
N GLU A 220 -0.71 -22.16 6.01
CA GLU A 220 -1.40 -23.14 5.17
C GLU A 220 -2.91 -23.24 5.45
N VAL A 221 -3.32 -23.03 6.71
CA VAL A 221 -4.71 -23.26 7.15
C VAL A 221 -5.47 -21.99 7.53
N LYS A 222 -4.78 -20.90 7.86
CA LYS A 222 -5.37 -19.68 8.43
C LYS A 222 -6.51 -19.10 7.61
N MET A 223 -6.41 -19.16 6.27
CA MET A 223 -7.43 -18.59 5.39
C MET A 223 -8.75 -19.35 5.49
N ASN A 224 -8.69 -20.68 5.56
CA ASN A 224 -9.88 -21.51 5.72
C ASN A 224 -10.55 -21.29 7.08
N VAL A 225 -9.75 -21.17 8.14
CA VAL A 225 -10.26 -20.85 9.49
C VAL A 225 -10.91 -19.47 9.50
N TRP A 226 -10.27 -18.47 8.88
CA TRP A 226 -10.81 -17.12 8.80
C TRP A 226 -12.14 -17.06 8.06
N GLU A 227 -12.22 -17.71 6.89
CA GLU A 227 -13.44 -17.76 6.08
C GLU A 227 -14.56 -18.49 6.82
N THR A 228 -14.24 -19.56 7.55
CA THR A 228 -15.19 -20.29 8.39
C THR A 228 -15.73 -19.43 9.54
N GLY A 229 -14.86 -18.70 10.24
CA GLY A 229 -15.29 -17.78 11.29
C GLY A 229 -16.20 -16.65 10.76
N GLN A 230 -15.91 -16.12 9.57
CA GLN A 230 -16.77 -15.13 8.93
C GLN A 230 -18.11 -15.73 8.50
N ARG A 231 -18.12 -16.94 7.94
CA ARG A 231 -19.35 -17.65 7.57
C ARG A 231 -20.25 -17.89 8.78
N LEU A 232 -19.71 -18.44 9.88
CA LEU A 232 -20.46 -18.64 11.13
C LEU A 232 -21.09 -17.34 11.63
N LYS A 233 -20.32 -16.23 11.62
CA LYS A 233 -20.83 -14.91 12.02
C LYS A 233 -21.99 -14.45 11.13
N LEU A 234 -21.87 -14.60 9.82
CA LEU A 234 -22.90 -14.16 8.87
C LEU A 234 -24.16 -15.03 8.98
N GLU A 235 -24.01 -16.35 9.09
CA GLU A 235 -25.15 -17.29 9.23
C GLU A 235 -25.92 -17.07 10.53
N GLN A 236 -25.23 -16.75 11.63
CA GLN A 236 -25.86 -16.59 12.95
C GLN A 236 -26.34 -15.15 13.21
N THR A 237 -25.79 -14.16 12.51
CA THR A 237 -26.10 -12.75 12.74
C THR A 237 -26.75 -12.12 11.50
N ARG A 238 -28.06 -12.30 11.38
CA ARG A 238 -28.87 -11.87 10.23
C ARG A 238 -28.61 -10.42 9.79
N TRP A 239 -28.55 -9.46 10.71
CA TRP A 239 -28.37 -8.07 10.33
C TRP A 239 -26.97 -7.78 9.72
N ILE A 240 -25.94 -8.53 10.11
CA ILE A 240 -24.60 -8.42 9.53
C ILE A 240 -24.58 -9.05 8.13
N ALA A 241 -25.25 -10.19 7.95
CA ALA A 241 -25.43 -10.79 6.62
C ALA A 241 -26.19 -9.86 5.67
N ASN A 242 -27.29 -9.25 6.13
CA ASN A 242 -28.05 -8.28 5.36
C ASN A 242 -27.19 -7.05 5.03
N LEU A 243 -26.37 -6.56 5.97
CA LEU A 243 -25.43 -5.48 5.73
C LEU A 243 -24.41 -5.86 4.64
N LEU A 244 -23.88 -7.09 4.66
CA LEU A 244 -22.97 -7.59 3.62
C LEU A 244 -23.66 -7.60 2.24
N VAL A 245 -24.90 -8.09 2.15
CA VAL A 245 -25.68 -8.07 0.90
C VAL A 245 -25.95 -6.63 0.45
N TYR A 246 -26.27 -5.72 1.38
CA TYR A 246 -26.54 -4.31 1.11
C TYR A 246 -25.32 -3.55 0.60
N THR A 247 -24.09 -4.03 0.83
CA THR A 247 -22.90 -3.47 0.17
C THR A 247 -22.96 -3.59 -1.36
N GLY A 248 -23.89 -4.38 -1.90
CA GLY A 248 -24.19 -4.50 -3.31
C GLY A 248 -22.98 -5.03 -4.07
N LYS A 249 -22.62 -4.36 -5.16
CA LYS A 249 -21.44 -4.70 -5.94
C LYS A 249 -20.19 -3.95 -5.50
N THR A 250 -20.08 -3.45 -4.28
CA THR A 250 -18.88 -2.66 -3.88
C THR A 250 -17.69 -3.59 -3.64
N TYR A 251 -16.48 -3.22 -4.08
CA TYR A 251 -15.27 -4.02 -3.77
C TYR A 251 -15.02 -4.03 -2.26
N ILE A 252 -14.70 -5.17 -1.66
CA ILE A 252 -14.41 -5.27 -0.23
C ILE A 252 -12.90 -5.43 -0.03
N ALA A 253 -12.29 -4.50 0.69
CA ALA A 253 -10.88 -4.51 1.02
C ALA A 253 -10.67 -4.68 2.52
N VAL A 254 -9.75 -5.54 2.94
CA VAL A 254 -9.44 -5.76 4.37
C VAL A 254 -8.15 -5.04 4.74
N ALA A 255 -8.23 -4.17 5.75
CA ALA A 255 -7.10 -3.40 6.26
C ALA A 255 -6.22 -4.23 7.21
N SER A 256 -5.39 -5.10 6.64
CA SER A 256 -4.37 -5.88 7.35
C SER A 256 -3.00 -5.71 6.70
N GLN A 257 -1.94 -5.77 7.52
CA GLN A 257 -0.54 -5.74 7.05
C GLN A 257 -0.10 -7.05 6.41
N ASP A 258 -0.82 -8.14 6.67
CA ASP A 258 -0.59 -9.41 5.99
C ASP A 258 -0.89 -9.23 4.49
N LYS A 259 0.14 -9.38 3.66
CA LYS A 259 0.08 -9.15 2.21
C LYS A 259 -0.69 -10.23 1.47
N VAL A 260 -0.97 -11.39 2.06
CA VAL A 260 -1.85 -12.38 1.44
C VAL A 260 -3.28 -12.07 1.85
N PHE A 261 -3.50 -11.92 3.14
CA PHE A 261 -4.84 -11.79 3.71
C PHE A 261 -5.51 -10.44 3.40
N GLY A 262 -4.78 -9.32 3.53
CA GLY A 262 -5.32 -7.96 3.40
C GLY A 262 -4.63 -7.14 2.33
N THR A 263 -4.81 -5.82 2.43
CA THR A 263 -4.26 -4.81 1.51
C THR A 263 -2.76 -4.52 1.69
N GLY A 264 -2.13 -5.07 2.74
CA GLY A 264 -0.76 -4.72 3.16
C GLY A 264 -0.68 -3.52 4.10
N TRP A 265 -1.81 -2.85 4.39
CA TRP A 265 -1.85 -1.63 5.17
C TRP A 265 -2.84 -1.68 6.34
N ARG A 266 -2.48 -1.03 7.45
CA ARG A 266 -3.39 -0.84 8.59
C ARG A 266 -4.46 0.21 8.27
N LYS A 267 -5.64 0.06 8.86
CA LYS A 267 -6.80 0.96 8.61
C LYS A 267 -6.53 2.45 8.90
N ASN A 268 -5.61 2.75 9.82
CA ASN A 268 -5.25 4.12 10.20
C ASN A 268 -4.17 4.76 9.33
N ARG A 269 -3.65 4.05 8.32
CA ARG A 269 -2.67 4.58 7.36
C ARG A 269 -3.40 5.19 6.16
N ASP A 270 -2.91 6.34 5.70
CA ASP A 270 -3.51 7.02 4.53
C ASP A 270 -3.39 6.19 3.26
N GLU A 271 -2.35 5.38 3.15
CA GLU A 271 -2.10 4.43 2.06
C GLU A 271 -3.19 3.36 1.98
N ALA A 272 -3.79 2.95 3.10
CA ALA A 272 -4.88 1.98 3.11
C ALA A 272 -6.14 2.50 2.38
N ASN A 273 -6.31 3.82 2.28
CA ASN A 273 -7.42 4.44 1.55
C ASN A 273 -7.15 4.62 0.05
N LYS A 274 -5.97 4.21 -0.44
CA LYS A 274 -5.53 4.46 -1.82
C LYS A 274 -5.08 3.13 -2.46
N PRO A 275 -5.93 2.48 -3.27
CA PRO A 275 -5.64 1.17 -3.87
C PRO A 275 -4.31 1.08 -4.63
N ILE A 276 -3.85 2.19 -5.23
CA ILE A 276 -2.53 2.26 -5.90
C ILE A 276 -1.34 1.96 -4.95
N PHE A 277 -1.51 2.14 -3.64
CA PHE A 277 -0.48 1.84 -2.64
C PHE A 277 -0.57 0.42 -2.08
N TRP A 278 -1.70 -0.26 -2.26
CA TRP A 278 -1.85 -1.64 -1.80
C TRP A 278 -0.80 -2.52 -2.46
N ASP A 279 -0.19 -3.37 -1.64
CA ASP A 279 0.81 -4.36 -2.05
C ASP A 279 0.47 -5.75 -1.50
N GLY A 280 -0.75 -5.90 -0.96
CA GLY A 280 -1.34 -7.18 -0.60
C GLY A 280 -2.44 -7.64 -1.56
N GLU A 281 -2.71 -8.95 -1.55
CA GLU A 281 -3.63 -9.66 -2.43
C GLU A 281 -5.10 -9.55 -2.02
N ASN A 282 -5.37 -9.08 -0.80
CA ASN A 282 -6.71 -8.89 -0.26
C ASN A 282 -7.60 -10.16 -0.31
N GLN A 283 -7.02 -11.33 -0.01
CA GLN A 283 -7.76 -12.61 -0.07
C GLN A 283 -8.97 -12.64 0.90
N GLY A 284 -8.88 -11.99 2.07
CA GLY A 284 -10.01 -11.88 3.01
C GLY A 284 -11.16 -11.04 2.44
N GLY A 285 -10.84 -9.98 1.69
CA GLY A 285 -11.85 -9.18 0.98
C GLY A 285 -12.54 -9.98 -0.12
N LYS A 286 -11.77 -10.75 -0.91
CA LYS A 286 -12.31 -11.68 -1.91
C LYS A 286 -13.21 -12.74 -1.29
N ALA A 287 -12.81 -13.33 -0.15
CA ALA A 287 -13.63 -14.29 0.59
C ALA A 287 -14.98 -13.67 1.05
N LEU A 288 -14.98 -12.43 1.56
CA LEU A 288 -16.22 -11.72 1.88
C LEU A 288 -17.11 -11.49 0.65
N MET A 289 -16.53 -11.21 -0.52
CA MET A 289 -17.30 -11.07 -1.76
C MET A 289 -17.88 -12.42 -2.23
N ARG A 290 -17.17 -13.54 -2.05
CA ARG A 290 -17.72 -14.89 -2.29
C ARG A 290 -18.90 -15.19 -1.35
N LEU A 291 -18.73 -14.94 -0.05
CA LEU A 291 -19.79 -15.12 0.94
C LEU A 291 -20.99 -14.22 0.65
N ARG A 292 -20.75 -12.97 0.22
CA ARG A 292 -21.82 -12.06 -0.24
C ARG A 292 -22.62 -12.67 -1.38
N GLN A 293 -21.94 -13.24 -2.39
CA GLN A 293 -22.58 -13.87 -3.53
C GLN A 293 -23.43 -15.08 -3.10
N GLN A 294 -22.89 -15.96 -2.27
CA GLN A 294 -23.59 -17.14 -1.73
C GLN A 294 -24.83 -16.76 -0.91
N ILE A 295 -24.69 -15.78 0.00
CA ILE A 295 -25.81 -15.32 0.82
C ILE A 295 -26.89 -14.69 -0.06
N LYS A 296 -26.50 -13.91 -1.07
CA LYS A 296 -27.45 -13.23 -1.96
C LYS A 296 -28.37 -14.19 -2.72
N GLU A 297 -27.93 -15.42 -3.00
CA GLU A 297 -28.74 -16.45 -3.67
C GLU A 297 -29.93 -16.90 -2.82
N THR A 298 -29.79 -16.90 -1.49
CA THR A 298 -30.83 -17.33 -0.54
C THR A 298 -31.43 -16.18 0.27
N HIS A 299 -30.90 -14.97 0.11
CA HIS A 299 -31.28 -13.81 0.90
C HIS A 299 -32.67 -13.29 0.52
N THR A 300 -33.50 -13.11 1.53
CA THR A 300 -34.79 -12.42 1.45
C THR A 300 -34.90 -11.42 2.58
N TRP A 301 -35.41 -10.22 2.26
CA TRP A 301 -35.76 -9.23 3.27
C TRP A 301 -37.03 -9.67 3.99
N SER A 302 -37.05 -9.53 5.31
CA SER A 302 -38.25 -9.79 6.13
C SER A 302 -39.37 -8.79 5.83
N GLY A 303 -39.01 -7.61 5.30
CA GLY A 303 -39.91 -6.51 4.94
C GLY A 303 -39.16 -5.18 4.76
N PRO A 304 -39.85 -4.11 4.34
CA PRO A 304 -39.21 -2.82 4.03
C PRO A 304 -38.53 -2.16 5.22
N TYR A 305 -38.99 -2.44 6.45
CA TYR A 305 -38.39 -1.88 7.67
C TYR A 305 -36.98 -2.43 7.93
N GLU A 306 -36.74 -3.71 7.66
CA GLU A 306 -35.41 -4.32 7.83
C GLU A 306 -34.41 -3.71 6.85
N GLU A 307 -34.83 -3.53 5.59
CA GLU A 307 -34.00 -2.89 4.57
C GLU A 307 -33.65 -1.45 4.94
N GLN A 308 -34.62 -0.66 5.43
CA GLN A 308 -34.41 0.72 5.90
C GLN A 308 -33.45 0.81 7.09
N GLU A 309 -33.58 -0.10 8.06
CA GLU A 309 -32.67 -0.16 9.22
C GLU A 309 -31.24 -0.50 8.79
N ILE A 310 -31.07 -1.43 7.84
CA ILE A 310 -29.77 -1.76 7.27
C ILE A 310 -29.20 -0.58 6.45
N GLU A 311 -30.01 0.10 5.67
CA GLU A 311 -29.61 1.31 4.95
C GLU A 311 -29.10 2.39 5.91
N LYS A 312 -29.81 2.62 7.02
CA LYS A 312 -29.40 3.58 8.05
C LYS A 312 -28.03 3.22 8.63
N ARG A 313 -27.84 1.96 9.05
CA ARG A 313 -26.55 1.46 9.57
C ARG A 313 -25.44 1.58 8.54
N PHE A 314 -25.72 1.20 7.31
CA PHE A 314 -24.77 1.31 6.20
C PHE A 314 -24.30 2.76 5.98
N ASN A 315 -25.24 3.72 6.03
CA ASN A 315 -24.93 5.14 5.92
C ASN A 315 -24.13 5.67 7.12
N GLU A 316 -24.39 5.20 8.33
CA GLU A 316 -23.58 5.52 9.53
C GLU A 316 -22.16 4.95 9.42
N LEU A 317 -22.02 3.69 8.98
CA LEU A 317 -20.73 3.06 8.74
C LEU A 317 -19.92 3.82 7.69
N LYS A 318 -20.54 4.24 6.58
CA LYS A 318 -19.88 5.08 5.57
C LYS A 318 -19.36 6.40 6.14
N LYS A 319 -20.07 7.01 7.08
CA LYS A 319 -19.68 8.27 7.70
C LYS A 319 -18.55 8.10 8.72
N TYR A 320 -18.59 7.05 9.54
CA TYR A 320 -17.75 6.96 10.74
C TYR A 320 -16.70 5.85 10.70
N VAL A 321 -16.97 4.74 9.99
CA VAL A 321 -16.17 3.51 10.05
C VAL A 321 -15.43 3.21 8.74
N TRP A 322 -16.09 3.33 7.60
CA TRP A 322 -15.51 3.16 6.26
C TRP A 322 -15.14 4.52 5.65
N ARG A 323 -14.64 5.45 6.49
CA ARG A 323 -14.28 6.81 6.06
C ARG A 323 -13.36 6.73 4.86
N ARG A 324 -13.73 7.41 3.78
CA ARG A 324 -12.85 7.65 2.64
C ARG A 324 -12.28 9.05 2.71
N LEU A 325 -10.99 9.16 2.44
CA LEU A 325 -10.40 10.36 1.89
C LEU A 325 -10.42 10.17 0.37
N ASP A 326 -11.51 10.49 -0.31
CA ASP A 326 -11.51 10.58 -1.76
C ASP A 326 -10.91 11.95 -2.15
N PRO A 327 -9.65 12.03 -2.62
CA PRO A 327 -9.02 13.33 -2.88
C PRO A 327 -9.68 14.04 -4.06
N ALA A 328 -10.20 13.27 -5.04
CA ALA A 328 -10.77 13.81 -6.26
C ALA A 328 -12.16 14.43 -6.04
N ARG A 329 -12.96 13.90 -5.10
CA ARG A 329 -14.31 14.44 -4.82
C ARG A 329 -14.30 15.71 -3.99
N ARG A 330 -13.29 15.97 -3.14
CA ARG A 330 -13.15 17.29 -2.47
C ARG A 330 -12.75 18.39 -3.46
N MET A 331 -11.96 18.07 -4.48
CA MET A 331 -11.59 19.04 -5.50
C MET A 331 -12.68 19.29 -6.55
N GLY A 332 -13.75 18.49 -6.54
CA GLY A 332 -14.91 18.66 -7.43
C GLY A 332 -15.90 19.76 -7.02
N MET A 333 -15.92 20.21 -5.75
CA MET A 333 -16.86 21.25 -5.30
C MET A 333 -16.36 22.69 -5.45
N PHE A 334 -15.15 22.90 -6.00
CA PHE A 334 -14.71 24.23 -6.45
C PHE A 334 -14.86 24.45 -7.96
N ARG A 335 -15.65 23.62 -8.65
CA ARG A 335 -16.31 24.04 -9.90
C ARG A 335 -17.64 24.71 -9.58
N GLY A 336 -17.56 25.89 -8.99
CA GLY A 336 -18.75 26.69 -8.69
C GLY A 336 -18.39 28.08 -8.18
N ARG A 337 -18.45 29.05 -9.09
CA ARG A 337 -18.45 30.51 -8.85
C ARG A 337 -17.09 31.19 -8.65
N VAL A 338 -16.36 31.38 -9.75
CA VAL A 338 -15.92 32.75 -10.06
C VAL A 338 -16.64 33.19 -11.33
N ARG A 339 -17.53 34.14 -11.09
CA ARG A 339 -18.49 34.78 -11.98
C ARG A 339 -17.74 35.44 -13.13
N GLY A 340 -18.21 35.21 -14.35
CA GLY A 340 -17.68 35.84 -15.54
C GLY A 340 -17.69 37.37 -15.43
N TYR A 341 -16.53 37.96 -15.64
CA TYR A 341 -16.42 39.26 -16.30
C TYR A 341 -15.93 38.98 -17.72
N GLY A 342 -16.90 38.70 -18.58
CA GLY A 342 -16.75 39.04 -19.99
C GLY A 342 -16.88 40.56 -20.14
N ARG A 343 -16.18 41.07 -21.15
CA ARG A 343 -16.08 42.49 -21.61
C ARG A 343 -14.94 43.25 -20.95
N ARG A 344 -14.12 44.03 -21.67
CA ARG A 344 -13.99 44.39 -23.09
C ARG A 344 -12.89 45.45 -23.12
N GLY A 345 -11.90 45.27 -23.99
CA GLY A 345 -11.21 46.38 -24.66
C GLY A 345 -10.01 47.03 -23.96
N GLY A 346 -9.08 47.49 -24.81
CA GLY A 346 -7.98 48.41 -24.48
C GLY A 346 -6.61 47.72 -24.49
N TYR A 347 -5.95 47.55 -25.64
CA TYR A 347 -4.99 48.49 -26.24
C TYR A 347 -3.84 48.93 -25.31
N GLY A 348 -2.60 48.74 -25.78
CA GLY A 348 -1.37 49.24 -25.18
C GLY A 348 -0.49 48.09 -24.68
N GLY A 349 0.35 47.48 -25.50
CA GLY A 349 1.50 48.16 -26.12
C GLY A 349 2.68 48.09 -25.15
N ARG A 350 3.56 47.11 -25.35
CA ARG A 350 4.96 47.06 -24.89
C ARG A 350 5.51 45.69 -25.24
N GLY A 351 6.36 45.61 -26.25
CA GLY A 351 6.95 44.33 -26.61
C GLY A 351 7.89 44.42 -27.79
N TYR A 352 9.03 45.07 -27.56
CA TYR A 352 10.29 44.83 -28.25
C TYR A 352 10.33 45.02 -29.77
N GLY A 353 10.69 46.25 -30.16
CA GLY A 353 11.52 46.43 -31.34
C GLY A 353 12.92 45.89 -31.07
N ALA A 354 13.41 45.05 -31.98
CA ALA A 354 14.81 44.94 -32.33
C ALA A 354 14.89 44.52 -33.82
N PRO A 355 15.68 45.22 -34.66
CA PRO A 355 15.65 45.08 -36.11
C PRO A 355 16.76 44.15 -36.62
N SER A 356 16.48 43.36 -37.65
CA SER A 356 17.46 42.88 -38.64
C SER A 356 16.67 42.22 -39.79
N ALA A 357 16.51 42.89 -40.92
CA ALA A 357 17.40 42.79 -42.09
C ALA A 357 17.46 41.36 -42.66
N GLY A 358 16.74 41.12 -43.76
CA GLY A 358 16.71 39.83 -44.45
C GLY A 358 15.63 39.75 -45.52
N PHE A 359 15.80 40.52 -46.59
CA PHE A 359 15.28 40.23 -47.93
C PHE A 359 15.84 38.88 -48.46
N PRO A 360 15.34 38.27 -49.55
CA PRO A 360 14.12 38.54 -50.32
C PRO A 360 13.34 37.26 -50.76
N GLN A 361 12.20 37.50 -51.42
CA GLN A 361 11.76 36.89 -52.70
C GLN A 361 11.72 35.36 -52.87
N THR A 362 10.53 34.76 -53.02
CA THR A 362 9.90 34.34 -54.30
C THR A 362 10.73 33.29 -55.07
N VAL A 363 10.24 32.20 -55.64
CA VAL A 363 8.90 31.79 -56.09
C VAL A 363 9.07 30.35 -56.65
N ARG A 364 8.00 29.55 -56.55
CA ARG A 364 7.57 28.41 -57.40
C ARG A 364 8.60 27.35 -57.82
N HIS A 365 8.32 26.11 -57.43
CA HIS A 365 7.52 25.20 -58.27
C HIS A 365 6.58 24.37 -57.40
#